data_AF-A0A1J5E0S7-F1
#
_entry.id   AF-A0A1J5E0S7-F1
#
_cell.length_a   1.000
_cell.length_b   1.000
_cell.length_c   1.000
_cell.angle_alpha   90.00
_cell.angle_beta   90.00
_cell.angle_gamma   90.00
#
_symmetry.space_group_name_H-M   'P 1'
#
loop_
_entity.id
_entity.type
_entity.pdbx_description
1 polymer ?
#
loop_
_entity_poly.entity_id
_entity_poly.type
_entity_poly.pdbx_seq_one_letter_code
_entity_poly.pdbx_strand_id
1 'polypeptide(L)'
;MNNLVLQPDQWSIPDPKRVIETLNRIKQRKSQSSEKSNSSWRFTDVVSPLDFYCYLKMRFGDPNGFAMMLRSQAVDNFIHWHYTLATSDTIIDIMGLNIGMEIQSHGMQVINSGWQQLESNLNKEFDHYHCDLRKVRETFERWHLFINPYGRLSTIVQRYVTRLKELDISHMTIPKPPELDEDFVRYKSEIKQCLEVCQEAMCISVGIQMIAPVMGKAAINFLMLILAKPEVKNDGRLYQDFLRRNIDVRIKSLHLCCDGFDKAIDGSEEPFKNFLRLMNRRNDTLHGNIDPMSSTGEDIYFDHQTIPLVSKYKGLTEIALANILGNLNPEEAIQDVQVVHDFVRFLLSRLHPDIRSQIVGVFDEQQIGYCPKTKMIGSILPKAYCDLIPNHSGLRGGIWIKP
;
A
#
# COMPACT_ATOMS: atom_id res chain seq x y z
N MET A 1 -25.94 -37.44 19.48
CA MET A 1 -24.93 -36.46 19.95
C MET A 1 -25.65 -35.15 20.15
N ASN A 2 -25.76 -34.64 21.38
CA ASN A 2 -26.33 -33.31 21.59
C ASN A 2 -25.44 -32.28 20.90
N ASN A 3 -26.02 -31.44 20.05
CA ASN A 3 -25.32 -30.28 19.49
C ASN A 3 -24.99 -29.34 20.65
N LEU A 4 -23.76 -29.42 21.16
CA LEU A 4 -23.27 -28.50 22.18
C LEU A 4 -23.05 -27.14 21.51
N VAL A 5 -23.76 -26.14 22.02
CA VAL A 5 -23.74 -24.76 21.53
C VAL A 5 -23.09 -23.92 22.62
N LEU A 6 -22.03 -23.20 22.28
CA LEU A 6 -21.43 -22.23 23.19
C LEU A 6 -22.38 -21.03 23.31
N GLN A 7 -22.81 -20.72 24.52
CA GLN A 7 -23.71 -19.59 24.80
C GLN A 7 -22.91 -18.43 25.41
N PRO A 8 -22.83 -17.26 24.75
CA PRO A 8 -22.03 -16.13 25.21
C PRO A 8 -22.39 -15.60 26.60
N ASP A 9 -23.67 -15.63 26.97
CA ASP A 9 -24.19 -15.20 28.28
C ASP A 9 -23.58 -16.01 29.44
N GLN A 10 -23.28 -17.30 29.20
CA GLN A 10 -22.69 -18.23 30.17
C GLN A 10 -21.17 -18.10 30.35
N TRP A 11 -20.51 -17.23 29.58
CA TRP A 11 -19.06 -17.09 29.67
C TRP A 11 -18.64 -16.34 30.94
N SER A 12 -17.52 -16.77 31.52
CA SER A 12 -16.94 -16.19 32.73
C SER A 12 -15.41 -16.22 32.70
N ILE A 13 -14.76 -15.40 33.52
CA ILE A 13 -13.31 -15.49 33.72
C ILE A 13 -13.03 -16.81 34.47
N PRO A 14 -12.11 -17.66 33.98
CA PRO A 14 -11.85 -18.96 34.59
C PRO A 14 -11.13 -18.80 35.94
N ASP A 15 -11.49 -19.63 36.92
CA ASP A 15 -10.67 -19.83 38.12
C ASP A 15 -9.32 -20.45 37.69
N PRO A 16 -8.16 -19.87 38.09
CA PRO A 16 -6.84 -20.43 37.80
C PRO A 16 -6.70 -21.93 38.08
N LYS A 17 -7.34 -22.43 39.16
CA LYS A 17 -7.33 -23.86 39.49
C LYS A 17 -8.02 -24.70 38.41
N ARG A 18 -9.15 -24.21 37.91
CA ARG A 18 -9.93 -24.86 36.85
C ARG A 18 -9.18 -24.89 35.50
N VAL A 19 -8.39 -23.85 35.21
CA VAL A 19 -7.50 -23.82 34.03
C VAL A 19 -6.47 -24.94 34.12
N ILE A 20 -5.78 -25.05 35.26
CA ILE A 20 -4.75 -26.07 35.49
C ILE A 20 -5.36 -27.48 35.43
N GLU A 21 -6.50 -27.71 36.06
CA GLU A 21 -7.21 -28.99 36.00
C GLU A 21 -7.61 -29.39 34.58
N THR A 22 -8.12 -28.45 33.80
CA THR A 22 -8.53 -28.70 32.40
C THR A 22 -7.31 -29.02 31.54
N LEU A 23 -6.22 -28.27 31.67
CA LEU A 23 -4.96 -28.54 30.97
C LEU A 23 -4.36 -29.90 31.35
N ASN A 24 -4.42 -30.27 32.64
CA ASN A 24 -3.96 -31.57 33.12
C ASN A 24 -4.82 -32.72 32.59
N ARG A 25 -6.15 -32.57 32.54
CA ARG A 25 -7.07 -33.54 31.91
C ARG A 25 -6.77 -33.72 30.42
N ILE A 26 -6.46 -32.63 29.70
CA ILE A 26 -6.09 -32.70 28.27
C ILE A 26 -4.75 -33.41 28.08
N LYS A 27 -3.74 -33.14 28.93
CA LYS A 27 -2.45 -33.84 28.91
C LYS A 27 -2.61 -35.34 29.18
N GLN A 28 -3.43 -35.72 30.16
CA GLN A 28 -3.72 -37.13 30.49
C GLN A 28 -4.52 -37.86 29.40
N ARG A 29 -5.47 -37.19 28.74
CA ARG A 29 -6.21 -37.77 27.61
C ARG A 29 -5.34 -38.00 26.37
N LYS A 30 -4.40 -37.10 26.07
CA LYS A 30 -3.41 -37.30 24.98
C LYS A 30 -2.54 -38.55 25.17
N SER A 31 -2.36 -39.04 26.39
CA SER A 31 -1.64 -40.28 26.66
C SER A 31 -2.49 -41.56 26.57
N GLN A 32 -3.82 -41.47 26.41
CA GLN A 32 -4.72 -42.64 26.48
C GLN A 32 -5.71 -42.80 25.31
N SER A 33 -5.95 -41.80 24.44
CA SER A 33 -6.76 -42.00 23.22
C SER A 33 -6.36 -41.11 22.04
N SER A 34 -6.61 -41.58 20.82
CA SER A 34 -6.34 -40.89 19.54
C SER A 34 -7.39 -39.84 19.15
N GLU A 35 -8.44 -39.63 19.95
CA GLU A 35 -9.53 -38.70 19.61
C GLU A 35 -9.21 -37.27 20.09
N LYS A 36 -8.90 -36.40 19.12
CA LYS A 36 -8.70 -34.96 19.30
C LYS A 36 -10.02 -34.30 19.74
N SER A 37 -10.20 -34.07 21.03
CA SER A 37 -11.38 -33.40 21.60
C SER A 37 -11.33 -31.86 21.54
N ASN A 38 -10.35 -31.27 20.84
CA ASN A 38 -10.29 -29.83 20.63
C ASN A 38 -10.96 -29.48 19.31
N SER A 39 -11.74 -28.41 19.31
CA SER A 39 -12.34 -27.84 18.11
C SER A 39 -12.01 -26.35 18.02
N SER A 40 -11.89 -25.83 16.79
CA SER A 40 -11.69 -24.41 16.56
C SER A 40 -12.61 -23.89 15.47
N TRP A 41 -12.90 -22.60 15.55
CA TRP A 41 -13.73 -21.90 14.60
C TRP A 41 -13.14 -20.53 14.31
N ARG A 42 -13.10 -20.19 13.02
CA ARG A 42 -12.72 -18.86 12.56
C ARG A 42 -13.99 -18.11 12.25
N PHE A 43 -14.17 -16.96 12.88
CA PHE A 43 -15.35 -16.13 12.67
C PHE A 43 -15.41 -15.65 11.22
N THR A 44 -16.64 -15.62 10.69
CA THR A 44 -16.93 -15.04 9.38
C THR A 44 -17.31 -13.56 9.50
N ASP A 45 -17.55 -12.88 8.37
CA ASP A 45 -17.96 -11.46 8.32
C ASP A 45 -19.30 -11.16 9.03
N VAL A 46 -19.99 -12.20 9.52
CA VAL A 46 -21.22 -12.11 10.30
C VAL A 46 -20.98 -11.45 11.68
N VAL A 47 -19.78 -11.59 12.24
CA VAL A 47 -19.42 -11.05 13.56
C VAL A 47 -18.39 -9.93 13.40
N SER A 48 -18.79 -8.70 13.71
CA SER A 48 -17.91 -7.53 13.71
C SER A 48 -16.76 -7.71 14.72
N PRO A 49 -15.48 -7.68 14.29
CA PRO A 49 -14.35 -7.82 15.21
C PRO A 49 -14.27 -6.74 16.28
N LEU A 50 -14.65 -5.52 15.92
CA LEU A 50 -14.66 -4.39 16.83
C LEU A 50 -15.73 -4.59 17.91
N ASP A 51 -16.94 -4.98 17.52
CA ASP A 51 -18.04 -5.21 18.47
C ASP A 51 -17.75 -6.40 19.37
N PHE A 52 -17.17 -7.45 18.82
CA PHE A 52 -16.80 -8.61 19.62
C PHE A 52 -15.74 -8.27 20.67
N TYR A 53 -14.69 -7.53 20.28
CA TYR A 53 -13.70 -7.06 21.24
C TYR A 53 -14.31 -6.11 22.28
N CYS A 54 -15.20 -5.19 21.88
CA CYS A 54 -15.92 -4.31 22.82
C CYS A 54 -16.76 -5.12 23.81
N TYR A 55 -17.46 -6.15 23.34
CA TYR A 55 -18.28 -7.04 24.16
C TYR A 55 -17.45 -7.79 25.19
N LEU A 56 -16.33 -8.38 24.76
CA LEU A 56 -15.39 -9.06 25.65
C LEU A 56 -14.82 -8.09 26.70
N LYS A 57 -14.42 -6.88 26.27
CA LYS A 57 -13.84 -5.88 27.17
C LYS A 57 -14.85 -5.34 28.18
N MET A 58 -16.10 -5.12 27.75
CA MET A 58 -17.20 -4.70 28.59
C MET A 58 -17.50 -5.73 29.68
N ARG A 59 -17.55 -7.03 29.32
CA ARG A 59 -17.92 -8.10 30.25
C ARG A 59 -16.78 -8.60 31.12
N PHE A 60 -15.55 -8.61 30.61
CA PHE A 60 -14.43 -9.32 31.24
C PHE A 60 -13.20 -8.44 31.50
N GLY A 61 -13.24 -7.15 31.11
CA GLY A 61 -12.10 -6.25 31.27
C GLY A 61 -11.03 -6.47 30.21
N ASP A 62 -9.76 -6.21 30.53
CA ASP A 62 -8.68 -6.34 29.55
C ASP A 62 -8.38 -7.81 29.16
N PRO A 63 -7.79 -8.05 27.97
CA PRO A 63 -7.42 -9.40 27.52
C PRO A 63 -6.57 -10.16 28.55
N ASN A 64 -7.04 -11.35 28.93
CA ASN A 64 -6.49 -12.15 30.04
C ASN A 64 -5.81 -13.46 29.59
N GLY A 65 -5.74 -13.72 28.29
CA GLY A 65 -5.18 -14.95 27.74
C GLY A 65 -3.66 -14.98 27.75
N PHE A 66 -3.08 -16.18 27.79
CA PHE A 66 -1.62 -16.39 27.94
C PHE A 66 -0.77 -15.65 26.89
N ALA A 67 -1.27 -15.56 25.65
CA ALA A 67 -0.56 -14.87 24.56
C ALA A 67 -0.30 -13.38 24.87
N MET A 68 -1.09 -12.76 25.76
CA MET A 68 -0.90 -11.38 26.19
C MET A 68 0.40 -11.17 26.96
N MET A 69 0.94 -12.21 27.59
CA MET A 69 2.23 -12.15 28.31
C MET A 69 3.43 -12.07 27.36
N LEU A 70 3.27 -12.53 26.12
CA LEU A 70 4.32 -12.56 25.09
C LEU A 70 4.16 -11.44 24.06
N ARG A 71 3.10 -10.62 24.19
CA ARG A 71 2.75 -9.59 23.22
C ARG A 71 3.70 -8.40 23.35
N SER A 72 4.20 -7.93 22.20
CA SER A 72 4.93 -6.66 22.10
C SER A 72 3.98 -5.47 22.21
N GLN A 73 4.47 -4.34 22.73
CA GLN A 73 3.71 -3.07 22.73
C GLN A 73 3.54 -2.47 21.32
N ALA A 74 4.17 -3.04 20.28
CA ALA A 74 4.02 -2.61 18.89
C ALA A 74 2.74 -3.17 18.21
N VAL A 75 2.48 -2.74 16.97
CA VAL A 75 1.43 -3.31 16.10
C VAL A 75 1.86 -4.61 15.41
N ASP A 76 3.15 -4.95 15.47
CA ASP A 76 3.72 -6.14 14.85
C ASP A 76 3.60 -7.34 15.80
N ASN A 77 2.38 -7.87 15.92
CA ASN A 77 2.06 -9.05 16.70
C ASN A 77 1.31 -10.07 15.84
N PHE A 78 1.58 -11.35 16.08
CA PHE A 78 0.81 -12.45 15.48
C PHE A 78 -0.59 -12.56 16.11
N ILE A 79 -0.66 -12.44 17.44
CA ILE A 79 -1.91 -12.36 18.22
C ILE A 79 -1.99 -10.97 18.83
N HIS A 80 -2.99 -10.19 18.42
CA HIS A 80 -3.20 -8.80 18.86
C HIS A 80 -3.87 -8.72 20.22
N TRP A 81 -4.80 -9.63 20.48
CA TRP A 81 -5.45 -9.78 21.78
C TRP A 81 -5.90 -11.23 21.97
N HIS A 82 -5.96 -11.67 23.22
CA HIS A 82 -6.32 -13.04 23.58
C HIS A 82 -7.10 -13.04 24.89
N TYR A 83 -8.29 -13.64 24.88
CA TYR A 83 -9.08 -13.94 26.07
C TYR A 83 -9.13 -15.44 26.31
N THR A 84 -8.97 -15.84 27.57
CA THR A 84 -9.25 -17.21 28.02
C THR A 84 -10.48 -17.13 28.94
N LEU A 85 -11.56 -17.80 28.55
CA LEU A 85 -12.84 -17.79 29.25
C LEU A 85 -13.28 -19.21 29.62
N ALA A 86 -14.10 -19.35 30.66
CA ALA A 86 -14.76 -20.59 31.05
C ALA A 86 -16.24 -20.56 30.68
N THR A 87 -16.73 -21.75 30.35
CA THR A 87 -18.16 -22.09 30.27
C THR A 87 -18.52 -23.05 31.41
N SER A 88 -19.75 -23.56 31.44
CA SER A 88 -20.14 -24.64 32.34
C SER A 88 -19.26 -25.88 32.18
N ASP A 89 -18.84 -26.20 30.95
CA ASP A 89 -18.29 -27.52 30.61
C ASP A 89 -16.86 -27.51 30.08
N THR A 90 -16.38 -26.36 29.60
CA THR A 90 -15.06 -26.24 28.95
C THR A 90 -14.43 -24.86 29.13
N ILE A 91 -13.16 -24.74 28.74
CA ILE A 91 -12.43 -23.49 28.57
C ILE A 91 -12.36 -23.19 27.07
N ILE A 92 -12.56 -21.92 26.76
CA ILE A 92 -12.43 -21.38 25.42
C ILE A 92 -11.31 -20.33 25.38
N ASP A 93 -10.55 -20.33 24.30
CA ASP A 93 -9.60 -19.27 23.97
C ASP A 93 -10.11 -18.51 22.75
N ILE A 94 -10.12 -17.18 22.83
CA ILE A 94 -10.57 -16.29 21.76
C ILE A 94 -9.42 -15.37 21.41
N MET A 95 -8.98 -15.39 20.15
CA MET A 95 -7.79 -14.68 19.68
C MET A 95 -8.13 -13.75 18.52
N GLY A 96 -7.65 -12.51 18.60
CA GLY A 96 -7.60 -11.58 17.46
C GLY A 96 -6.28 -11.73 16.71
N LEU A 97 -6.35 -12.12 15.44
CA LEU A 97 -5.23 -12.35 14.53
C LEU A 97 -5.17 -11.26 13.46
N ASN A 98 -4.15 -11.29 12.59
CA ASN A 98 -3.97 -10.32 11.51
C ASN A 98 -5.11 -10.33 10.47
N ILE A 99 -5.63 -11.50 10.11
CA ILE A 99 -6.62 -11.66 9.02
C ILE A 99 -7.98 -12.16 9.57
N GLY A 100 -8.20 -12.13 10.89
CA GLY A 100 -9.47 -12.57 11.46
C GLY A 100 -9.43 -12.86 12.95
N MET A 101 -10.46 -13.55 13.42
CA MET A 101 -10.58 -13.97 14.81
C MET A 101 -10.83 -15.45 14.88
N GLU A 102 -10.25 -16.11 15.87
CA GLU A 102 -10.43 -17.55 16.12
C GLU A 102 -10.92 -17.80 17.54
N ILE A 103 -11.84 -18.74 17.70
CA ILE A 103 -12.21 -19.32 18.98
C ILE A 103 -11.81 -20.79 19.00
N GLN A 104 -11.19 -21.24 20.09
CA GLN A 104 -10.79 -22.62 20.32
C GLN A 104 -11.48 -23.13 21.58
N SER A 105 -12.09 -24.30 21.49
CA SER A 105 -12.71 -25.01 22.60
C SER A 105 -11.86 -26.21 22.99
N HIS A 106 -11.55 -26.33 24.28
CA HIS A 106 -10.62 -27.33 24.81
C HIS A 106 -11.33 -28.53 25.43
N GLY A 107 -11.07 -29.73 24.92
CA GLY A 107 -11.71 -30.94 25.45
C GLY A 107 -13.21 -31.06 25.15
N MET A 108 -13.75 -30.20 24.28
CA MET A 108 -15.09 -30.28 23.73
C MET A 108 -15.08 -30.07 22.21
N GLN A 109 -15.75 -30.97 21.50
CA GLN A 109 -15.96 -30.92 20.05
C GLN A 109 -17.28 -30.21 19.75
N VAL A 110 -17.19 -29.06 19.07
CA VAL A 110 -18.34 -28.30 18.59
C VAL A 110 -18.46 -28.51 17.09
N ILE A 111 -19.65 -28.90 16.64
CA ILE A 111 -19.95 -29.07 15.21
C ILE A 111 -20.28 -27.71 14.56
N ASN A 112 -20.16 -27.63 13.24
CA ASN A 112 -20.34 -26.38 12.47
C ASN A 112 -21.65 -25.63 12.78
N SER A 113 -22.78 -26.34 12.94
CA SER A 113 -24.05 -25.69 13.27
C SER A 113 -24.05 -25.04 14.66
N GLY A 114 -23.28 -25.60 15.61
CA GLY A 114 -23.09 -25.00 16.94
C GLY A 114 -22.29 -23.69 16.87
N TRP A 115 -21.29 -23.63 15.97
CA TRP A 115 -20.54 -22.40 15.73
C TRP A 115 -21.36 -21.32 15.05
N GLN A 116 -22.17 -21.68 14.05
CA GLN A 116 -23.10 -20.74 13.40
C GLN A 116 -24.14 -20.20 14.39
N GLN A 117 -24.61 -21.05 15.31
CA GLN A 117 -25.51 -20.61 16.36
C GLN A 117 -24.83 -19.68 17.37
N LEU A 118 -23.55 -19.93 17.69
CA LEU A 118 -22.75 -19.00 18.49
C LEU A 118 -22.65 -17.63 17.82
N GLU A 119 -22.35 -17.56 16.52
CA GLU A 119 -22.30 -16.28 15.78
C GLU A 119 -23.63 -15.54 15.83
N SER A 120 -24.76 -16.26 15.64
CA SER A 120 -26.10 -15.69 15.75
C SER A 120 -26.39 -15.15 17.15
N ASN A 121 -25.97 -15.87 18.20
CA ASN A 121 -26.19 -15.46 19.58
C ASN A 121 -25.30 -14.26 19.96
N LEU A 122 -24.06 -14.20 19.48
CA LEU A 122 -23.19 -13.03 19.67
C LEU A 122 -23.82 -11.76 19.07
N ASN A 123 -24.39 -11.84 17.87
CA ASN A 123 -25.04 -10.68 17.26
C ASN A 123 -26.25 -10.19 18.07
N LYS A 124 -27.06 -11.11 18.63
CA LYS A 124 -28.15 -10.74 19.54
C LYS A 124 -27.64 -10.05 20.81
N GLU A 125 -26.53 -10.53 21.36
CA GLU A 125 -25.88 -9.88 22.51
C GLU A 125 -25.38 -8.48 22.14
N PHE A 126 -24.82 -8.28 20.94
CA PHE A 126 -24.37 -6.97 20.49
C PHE A 126 -25.54 -5.98 20.36
N ASP A 127 -26.68 -6.43 19.84
CA ASP A 127 -27.91 -5.63 19.79
C ASP A 127 -28.41 -5.28 21.19
N HIS A 128 -28.39 -6.25 22.11
CA HIS A 128 -28.80 -6.05 23.50
C HIS A 128 -27.90 -5.02 24.23
N TYR A 129 -26.58 -5.09 24.03
CA TYR A 129 -25.60 -4.23 24.70
C TYR A 129 -25.14 -3.02 23.87
N HIS A 130 -25.83 -2.66 22.79
CA HIS A 130 -25.38 -1.64 21.83
C HIS A 130 -24.89 -0.32 22.49
N CYS A 131 -25.62 0.17 23.50
CA CYS A 131 -25.26 1.40 24.21
C CYS A 131 -23.96 1.27 25.01
N ASP A 132 -23.72 0.14 25.66
CA ASP A 132 -22.52 -0.09 26.47
C ASP A 132 -21.31 -0.40 25.59
N LEU A 133 -21.50 -1.14 24.49
CA LEU A 133 -20.47 -1.32 23.46
C LEU A 133 -19.99 0.01 22.91
N ARG A 134 -20.92 0.95 22.66
CA ARG A 134 -20.58 2.30 22.21
C ARG A 134 -19.70 3.04 23.23
N LYS A 135 -20.02 2.99 24.53
CA LYS A 135 -19.21 3.62 25.59
C LYS A 135 -17.79 3.05 25.62
N VAL A 136 -17.65 1.73 25.51
CA VAL A 136 -16.33 1.09 25.43
C VAL A 136 -15.57 1.55 24.19
N ARG A 137 -16.23 1.57 23.02
CA ARG A 137 -15.63 2.01 21.75
C ARG A 137 -15.15 3.46 21.80
N GLU A 138 -15.85 4.35 22.50
CA GLU A 138 -15.46 5.75 22.67
C GLU A 138 -14.14 5.93 23.46
N THR A 139 -13.72 4.90 24.21
CA THR A 139 -12.40 4.90 24.88
C THR A 139 -11.23 4.61 23.94
N PHE A 140 -11.50 4.07 22.75
CA PHE A 140 -10.46 3.66 21.81
C PHE A 140 -9.95 4.84 20.96
N GLU A 141 -8.67 4.80 20.60
CA GLU A 141 -8.13 5.74 19.63
C GLU A 141 -8.57 5.35 18.22
N ARG A 142 -9.24 6.29 17.53
CA ARG A 142 -9.68 6.08 16.16
C ARG A 142 -8.65 6.61 15.17
N TRP A 143 -8.15 5.71 14.33
CA TRP A 143 -7.34 6.02 13.17
C TRP A 143 -8.11 5.77 11.88
N HIS A 144 -7.90 6.62 10.89
CA HIS A 144 -8.40 6.45 9.53
C HIS A 144 -7.25 6.08 8.61
N LEU A 145 -7.33 4.91 7.98
CA LEU A 145 -6.34 4.48 7.01
C LEU A 145 -6.63 5.16 5.66
N PHE A 146 -5.59 5.72 5.05
CA PHE A 146 -5.68 6.28 3.70
C PHE A 146 -4.43 5.91 2.89
N ILE A 147 -4.57 5.98 1.57
CA ILE A 147 -3.48 5.72 0.63
C ILE A 147 -2.57 6.94 0.60
N ASN A 148 -1.27 6.75 0.83
CA ASN A 148 -0.26 7.77 0.62
C ASN A 148 -0.13 8.09 -0.88
N PRO A 149 -0.54 9.29 -1.34
CA PRO A 149 -0.46 9.62 -2.76
C PRO A 149 0.98 9.63 -3.28
N TYR A 150 1.95 10.07 -2.46
CA TYR A 150 3.36 10.06 -2.87
C TYR A 150 3.88 8.63 -2.99
N GLY A 151 3.72 7.80 -1.96
CA GLY A 151 4.17 6.41 -1.95
C GLY A 151 3.61 5.61 -3.12
N ARG A 152 2.32 5.75 -3.41
CA ARG A 152 1.67 5.10 -4.57
C ARG A 152 2.29 5.52 -5.90
N LEU A 153 2.47 6.83 -6.12
CA LEU A 153 3.03 7.33 -7.38
C LEU A 153 4.50 6.92 -7.53
N SER A 154 5.25 6.94 -6.44
CA SER A 154 6.64 6.44 -6.38
C SER A 154 6.74 4.98 -6.82
N THR A 155 5.87 4.11 -6.30
CA THR A 155 5.84 2.70 -6.72
C THR A 155 5.50 2.51 -8.19
N ILE A 156 4.53 3.28 -8.72
CA ILE A 156 4.16 3.21 -10.15
C ILE A 156 5.34 3.63 -11.02
N VAL A 157 5.94 4.79 -10.72
CA VAL A 157 7.08 5.32 -11.48
C VAL A 157 8.28 4.39 -11.40
N GLN A 158 8.56 3.82 -10.23
CA GLN A 158 9.66 2.87 -10.07
C GLN A 158 9.45 1.60 -10.92
N ARG A 159 8.22 1.08 -11.00
CA ARG A 159 7.89 -0.04 -11.89
C ARG A 159 8.09 0.31 -13.37
N TYR A 160 7.69 1.51 -13.77
CA TYR A 160 7.93 2.01 -15.12
C TYR A 160 9.41 2.16 -15.44
N VAL A 161 10.21 2.73 -14.53
CA VAL A 161 11.67 2.82 -14.69
C VAL A 161 12.29 1.44 -14.82
N THR A 162 11.92 0.48 -13.97
CA THR A 162 12.42 -0.90 -14.06
C THR A 162 12.06 -1.51 -15.41
N ARG A 163 10.80 -1.41 -15.83
CA ARG A 163 10.35 -1.98 -17.10
C ARG A 163 11.02 -1.33 -18.30
N LEU A 164 11.22 -0.01 -18.28
CA LEU A 164 11.88 0.72 -19.36
C LEU A 164 13.35 0.30 -19.50
N LYS A 165 14.04 0.05 -18.38
CA LYS A 165 15.41 -0.50 -18.37
C LYS A 165 15.46 -1.94 -18.88
N GLU A 166 14.44 -2.75 -18.61
CA GLU A 166 14.35 -4.13 -19.13
C GLU A 166 14.13 -4.19 -20.64
N LEU A 167 13.48 -3.17 -21.23
CA LEU A 167 13.26 -3.11 -22.68
C LEU A 167 14.54 -2.81 -23.47
N ASP A 168 15.57 -2.23 -22.83
CA ASP A 168 16.90 -1.97 -23.39
C ASP A 168 16.90 -1.32 -24.80
N ILE A 169 16.12 -0.25 -24.93
CA ILE A 169 15.91 0.45 -26.20
C ILE A 169 17.23 0.99 -26.78
N SER A 170 18.18 1.39 -25.92
CA SER A 170 19.50 1.90 -26.31
C SER A 170 20.35 0.91 -27.11
N HIS A 171 20.12 -0.39 -26.95
CA HIS A 171 20.85 -1.45 -27.66
C HIS A 171 20.02 -2.09 -28.78
N MET A 172 18.81 -1.56 -29.03
CA MET A 172 17.92 -2.08 -30.05
C MET A 172 18.48 -1.80 -31.46
N THR A 173 18.43 -2.82 -32.32
CA THR A 173 18.80 -2.69 -33.74
C THR A 173 17.57 -2.77 -34.62
N ILE A 174 17.53 -1.96 -35.67
CA ILE A 174 16.46 -2.02 -36.67
C ILE A 174 16.69 -3.28 -37.52
N PRO A 175 15.69 -4.18 -37.63
CA PRO A 175 15.80 -5.36 -38.47
C PRO A 175 16.08 -4.97 -39.91
N LYS A 176 17.07 -5.63 -40.54
CA LYS A 176 17.43 -5.36 -41.93
C LYS A 176 16.52 -6.15 -42.89
N PRO A 177 16.20 -5.61 -44.07
CA PRO A 177 15.48 -6.35 -45.10
C PRO A 177 16.19 -7.68 -45.42
N PRO A 178 15.44 -8.77 -45.65
CA PRO A 178 16.02 -10.07 -45.96
C PRO A 178 16.64 -10.08 -47.36
N GLU A 179 17.76 -10.80 -47.52
CA GLU A 179 18.40 -11.03 -48.83
C GLU A 179 17.80 -12.25 -49.56
N LEU A 180 17.18 -13.17 -48.81
CA LEU A 180 16.58 -14.41 -49.31
C LEU A 180 15.10 -14.49 -48.92
N ASP A 181 14.27 -15.06 -49.79
CA ASP A 181 12.81 -15.20 -49.55
C ASP A 181 12.49 -16.03 -48.30
N GLU A 182 13.33 -17.02 -47.99
CA GLU A 182 13.16 -17.91 -46.83
C GLU A 182 13.25 -17.16 -45.49
N ASP A 183 13.97 -16.03 -45.44
CA ASP A 183 14.13 -15.20 -44.25
C ASP A 183 12.96 -14.23 -44.03
N PHE A 184 12.02 -14.11 -44.98
CA PHE A 184 10.94 -13.11 -44.93
C PHE A 184 10.01 -13.30 -43.72
N VAL A 185 9.74 -14.55 -43.33
CA VAL A 185 8.93 -14.86 -42.14
C VAL A 185 9.62 -14.37 -40.86
N ARG A 186 10.94 -14.55 -40.78
CA ARG A 186 11.75 -14.09 -39.64
C ARG A 186 11.77 -12.57 -39.58
N TYR A 187 12.06 -11.90 -40.70
CA TYR A 187 12.06 -10.44 -40.80
C TYR A 187 10.71 -9.82 -40.36
N LYS A 188 9.59 -10.37 -40.81
CA LYS A 188 8.26 -9.91 -40.40
C LYS A 188 8.05 -10.03 -38.89
N SER A 189 8.51 -11.12 -38.28
CA SER A 189 8.43 -11.33 -36.83
C SER A 189 9.31 -10.33 -36.07
N GLU A 190 10.55 -10.11 -36.54
CA GLU A 190 11.50 -9.15 -35.94
C GLU A 190 10.98 -7.71 -35.99
N ILE A 191 10.41 -7.28 -37.13
CA ILE A 191 9.79 -5.95 -37.26
C ILE A 191 8.61 -5.79 -36.33
N LYS A 192 7.74 -6.81 -36.24
CA LYS A 192 6.59 -6.78 -35.34
C LYS A 192 7.03 -6.65 -33.88
N GLN A 193 7.98 -7.46 -33.45
CA GLN A 193 8.54 -7.38 -32.10
C GLN A 193 9.19 -6.02 -31.84
N CYS A 194 9.89 -5.48 -32.85
CA CYS A 194 10.51 -4.15 -32.74
C CYS A 194 9.47 -3.06 -32.49
N LEU A 195 8.37 -3.07 -33.25
CA LEU A 195 7.26 -2.12 -33.08
C LEU A 195 6.60 -2.25 -31.70
N GLU A 196 6.35 -3.47 -31.23
CA GLU A 196 5.73 -3.72 -29.92
C GLU A 196 6.60 -3.15 -28.78
N VAL A 197 7.91 -3.38 -28.82
CA VAL A 197 8.87 -2.84 -27.85
C VAL A 197 8.92 -1.32 -27.90
N CYS A 198 8.98 -0.72 -29.09
CA CYS A 198 8.98 0.74 -29.25
C CYS A 198 7.70 1.38 -28.70
N GLN A 199 6.54 0.79 -28.99
CA GLN A 199 5.24 1.28 -28.50
C GLN A 199 5.13 1.17 -26.98
N GLU A 200 5.58 0.06 -26.40
CA GLU A 200 5.62 -0.11 -24.95
C GLU A 200 6.53 0.94 -24.30
N ALA A 201 7.74 1.13 -24.82
CA ALA A 201 8.68 2.14 -24.31
C ALA A 201 8.12 3.56 -24.43
N MET A 202 7.43 3.88 -25.53
CA MET A 202 6.76 5.17 -25.71
C MET A 202 5.70 5.40 -24.63
N CYS A 203 4.83 4.42 -24.42
CA CYS A 203 3.74 4.52 -23.44
C CYS A 203 4.29 4.68 -22.01
N ILE A 204 5.33 3.92 -21.67
CA ILE A 204 6.00 4.01 -20.38
C ILE A 204 6.68 5.37 -20.20
N SER A 205 7.42 5.84 -21.20
CA SER A 205 8.15 7.13 -21.14
C SER A 205 7.20 8.31 -20.95
N VAL A 206 6.12 8.37 -21.75
CA VAL A 206 5.07 9.37 -21.58
C VAL A 206 4.40 9.23 -20.22
N GLY A 207 4.11 8.01 -19.78
CA GLY A 207 3.56 7.74 -18.45
C GLY A 207 4.44 8.32 -17.33
N ILE A 208 5.76 8.11 -17.39
CA ILE A 208 6.70 8.68 -16.42
C ILE A 208 6.69 10.21 -16.47
N GLN A 209 6.80 10.81 -17.65
CA GLN A 209 6.80 12.27 -17.83
C GLN A 209 5.54 12.93 -17.28
N MET A 210 4.40 12.24 -17.33
CA MET A 210 3.13 12.71 -16.77
C MET A 210 3.04 12.54 -15.25
N ILE A 211 3.56 11.43 -14.71
CA ILE A 211 3.39 11.05 -13.31
C ILE A 211 4.46 11.65 -12.40
N ALA A 212 5.73 11.70 -12.84
CA ALA A 212 6.84 12.20 -12.03
C ALA A 212 6.61 13.62 -11.46
N PRO A 213 6.13 14.61 -12.24
CA PRO A 213 5.84 15.95 -11.70
C PRO A 213 4.71 15.92 -10.64
N VAL A 214 3.70 15.07 -10.86
CA VAL A 214 2.59 14.86 -9.90
C VAL A 214 3.08 14.20 -8.62
N MET A 215 4.03 13.27 -8.71
CA MET A 215 4.71 12.66 -7.56
C MET A 215 5.43 13.74 -6.73
N GLY A 216 6.20 14.63 -7.35
CA GLY A 216 6.83 15.75 -6.64
C GLY A 216 5.83 16.70 -5.98
N LYS A 217 4.69 16.98 -6.64
CA LYS A 217 3.59 17.75 -6.04
C LYS A 217 2.95 17.03 -4.86
N ALA A 218 2.81 15.70 -4.93
CA ALA A 218 2.30 14.88 -3.84
C ALA A 218 3.22 14.94 -2.61
N ALA A 219 4.54 14.94 -2.79
CA ALA A 219 5.51 15.13 -1.71
C ALA A 219 5.28 16.46 -0.97
N ILE A 220 5.10 17.56 -1.71
CA ILE A 220 4.85 18.89 -1.12
C ILE A 220 3.51 18.90 -0.36
N ASN A 221 2.44 18.35 -0.95
CA ASN A 221 1.14 18.21 -0.28
C ASN A 221 1.27 17.40 1.01
N PHE A 222 2.09 16.34 0.99
CA PHE A 222 2.29 15.45 2.12
C PHE A 222 3.03 16.15 3.27
N LEU A 223 4.10 16.89 2.96
CA LEU A 223 4.78 17.75 3.95
C LEU A 223 3.83 18.77 4.55
N MET A 224 3.00 19.42 3.74
CA MET A 224 2.01 20.39 4.25
C MET A 224 0.99 19.73 5.17
N LEU A 225 0.52 18.53 4.84
CA LEU A 225 -0.43 17.81 5.68
C LEU A 225 0.14 17.45 7.06
N ILE A 226 1.39 16.98 7.09
CA ILE A 226 2.07 16.54 8.32
C ILE A 226 2.53 17.74 9.15
N LEU A 227 3.19 18.70 8.51
CA LEU A 227 3.96 19.74 9.18
C LEU A 227 3.26 21.09 9.27
N ALA A 228 2.08 21.31 8.66
CA ALA A 228 1.40 22.60 8.78
C ALA A 228 1.19 22.98 10.25
N LYS A 229 1.60 24.21 10.59
CA LYS A 229 1.47 24.78 11.92
C LYS A 229 0.01 24.71 12.39
N PRO A 230 -0.25 24.50 13.69
CA PRO A 230 -1.61 24.41 14.22
C PRO A 230 -2.50 25.59 13.80
N GLU A 231 -1.94 26.79 13.81
CA GLU A 231 -2.62 28.04 13.44
C GLU A 231 -2.94 28.17 11.94
N VAL A 232 -2.19 27.48 11.06
CA VAL A 232 -2.57 27.36 9.64
C VAL A 232 -3.57 26.21 9.45
N LYS A 233 -3.35 25.07 10.12
CA LYS A 233 -4.12 23.83 9.91
C LYS A 233 -5.53 23.89 10.51
N ASN A 234 -5.72 24.63 11.59
CA ASN A 234 -7.02 24.79 12.26
C ASN A 234 -7.90 25.87 11.61
N ASP A 235 -7.32 26.77 10.82
CA ASP A 235 -8.08 27.72 9.99
C ASP A 235 -8.29 27.15 8.59
N GLY A 236 -9.52 26.73 8.30
CA GLY A 236 -9.88 26.13 7.02
C GLY A 236 -9.62 27.04 5.83
N ARG A 237 -9.74 28.37 5.96
CA ARG A 237 -9.47 29.31 4.86
C ARG A 237 -7.97 29.43 4.61
N LEU A 238 -7.18 29.65 5.67
CA LEU A 238 -5.72 29.75 5.54
C LEU A 238 -5.12 28.46 4.96
N TYR A 239 -5.57 27.30 5.43
CA TYR A 239 -5.10 26.01 4.92
C TYR A 239 -5.46 25.80 3.44
N GLN A 240 -6.70 26.12 3.03
CA GLN A 240 -7.12 26.00 1.63
C GLN A 240 -6.39 26.96 0.71
N ASP A 241 -6.18 28.20 1.14
CA ASP A 241 -5.40 29.18 0.39
C ASP A 241 -3.96 28.70 0.22
N PHE A 242 -3.35 28.14 1.28
CA PHE A 242 -2.01 27.58 1.21
C PHE A 242 -1.91 26.42 0.20
N LEU A 243 -2.91 25.53 0.16
CA LEU A 243 -2.96 24.40 -0.78
C LEU A 243 -3.11 24.82 -2.26
N ARG A 244 -3.81 25.92 -2.54
CA ARG A 244 -4.18 26.37 -3.90
C ARG A 244 -3.17 27.30 -4.56
N ARG A 245 -2.18 27.82 -3.82
CA ARG A 245 -1.11 28.67 -4.36
C ARG A 245 -0.34 27.96 -5.48
N ASN A 246 0.30 28.76 -6.34
CA ASN A 246 1.25 28.27 -7.33
C ASN A 246 2.38 27.47 -6.67
N ILE A 247 2.88 26.45 -7.37
CA ILE A 247 3.76 25.44 -6.78
C ILE A 247 5.06 26.04 -6.22
N ASP A 248 5.62 27.03 -6.91
CA ASP A 248 6.82 27.76 -6.50
C ASP A 248 6.59 28.54 -5.21
N VAL A 249 5.45 29.23 -5.08
CA VAL A 249 5.06 29.98 -3.89
C VAL A 249 4.82 29.04 -2.72
N ARG A 250 4.15 27.90 -2.97
CA ARG A 250 3.91 26.86 -1.94
C ARG A 250 5.21 26.36 -1.35
N ILE A 251 6.15 25.96 -2.21
CA ILE A 251 7.46 25.46 -1.78
C ILE A 251 8.21 26.52 -0.97
N LYS A 252 8.30 27.76 -1.48
CA LYS A 252 8.99 28.86 -0.79
C LYS A 252 8.36 29.19 0.57
N SER A 253 7.04 29.05 0.71
CA SER A 253 6.32 29.33 1.97
C SER A 253 6.26 28.18 2.97
N LEU A 254 6.85 27.01 2.67
CA LEU A 254 6.88 25.87 3.60
C LEU A 254 7.46 26.25 4.97
N HIS A 255 8.60 26.95 5.01
CA HIS A 255 9.22 27.37 6.27
C HIS A 255 8.38 28.35 7.11
N LEU A 256 7.44 29.07 6.49
CA LEU A 256 6.55 30.00 7.19
C LEU A 256 5.33 29.26 7.75
N CYS A 257 4.73 28.38 6.95
CA CYS A 257 3.46 27.73 7.24
C CYS A 257 3.59 26.36 7.91
N CYS A 258 4.78 25.76 7.88
CA CYS A 258 5.05 24.43 8.43
C CYS A 258 6.10 24.47 9.53
N ASP A 259 5.94 23.62 10.53
CA ASP A 259 6.93 23.37 11.57
C ASP A 259 8.06 22.48 11.06
N GLY A 260 9.23 22.57 11.70
CA GLY A 260 10.35 21.67 11.45
C GLY A 260 11.30 22.06 10.33
N PHE A 261 11.03 23.14 9.58
CA PHE A 261 11.97 23.70 8.60
C PHE A 261 13.01 24.60 9.30
N ASP A 262 14.29 24.28 9.11
CA ASP A 262 15.42 25.06 9.66
C ASP A 262 15.67 26.34 8.86
N LYS A 263 15.44 26.29 7.54
CA LYS A 263 15.71 27.40 6.61
C LYS A 263 14.65 27.50 5.54
N ALA A 264 14.50 28.71 5.01
CA ALA A 264 13.73 28.95 3.80
C ALA A 264 14.33 28.17 2.61
N ILE A 265 13.46 27.76 1.68
CA ILE A 265 13.88 27.14 0.43
C ILE A 265 14.25 28.25 -0.55
N ASP A 266 15.52 28.28 -0.95
CA ASP A 266 15.99 29.23 -1.95
C ASP A 266 15.63 28.75 -3.36
N GLY A 267 14.91 29.60 -4.11
CA GLY A 267 14.51 29.32 -5.49
C GLY A 267 15.68 29.37 -6.48
N SER A 268 16.86 29.81 -6.05
CA SER A 268 18.07 29.83 -6.87
C SER A 268 18.75 28.45 -6.95
N GLU A 269 18.40 27.52 -6.07
CA GLU A 269 19.04 26.21 -5.97
C GLU A 269 18.64 25.26 -7.10
N GLU A 270 19.61 24.47 -7.56
CA GLU A 270 19.47 23.64 -8.75
C GLU A 270 18.36 22.58 -8.65
N PRO A 271 18.18 21.84 -7.52
CA PRO A 271 17.08 20.89 -7.38
C PRO A 271 15.70 21.55 -7.52
N PHE A 272 15.55 22.78 -7.02
CA PHE A 272 14.31 23.54 -7.16
C PHE A 272 14.06 23.97 -8.60
N LYS A 273 15.07 24.54 -9.27
CA LYS A 273 14.99 24.95 -10.68
C LYS A 273 14.68 23.79 -11.61
N ASN A 274 15.33 22.65 -11.40
CA ASN A 274 15.10 21.45 -12.20
C ASN A 274 13.68 20.91 -12.04
N PHE A 275 13.16 20.90 -10.80
CA PHE A 275 11.78 20.51 -10.57
C PHE A 275 10.77 21.46 -11.23
N LEU A 276 10.97 22.78 -11.18
CA LEU A 276 10.10 23.72 -11.87
C LEU A 276 10.16 23.58 -13.40
N ARG A 277 11.34 23.33 -13.95
CA ARG A 277 11.53 23.07 -15.39
C ARG A 277 10.76 21.81 -15.82
N LEU A 278 10.86 20.74 -15.05
CA LEU A 278 10.11 19.50 -15.24
C LEU A 278 8.59 19.76 -15.20
N MET A 279 8.11 20.51 -14.22
CA MET A 279 6.69 20.89 -14.11
C MET A 279 6.20 21.68 -15.33
N ASN A 280 7.02 22.59 -15.86
CA ASN A 280 6.69 23.38 -17.05
C ASN A 280 6.66 22.52 -18.31
N ARG A 281 7.67 21.67 -18.54
CA ARG A 281 7.70 20.77 -19.70
C ARG A 281 6.48 19.85 -19.74
N ARG A 282 6.04 19.34 -18.58
CA ARG A 282 4.80 18.55 -18.49
C ARG A 282 3.56 19.33 -18.95
N ASN A 283 3.48 20.64 -18.67
CA ASN A 283 2.37 21.45 -19.19
C ASN A 283 2.43 21.51 -20.72
N ASP A 284 3.61 21.71 -21.31
CA ASP A 284 3.77 21.73 -22.78
C ASP A 284 3.36 20.40 -23.41
N THR A 285 3.77 19.27 -22.82
CA THR A 285 3.37 17.93 -23.26
C THR A 285 1.87 17.67 -23.08
N LEU A 286 1.26 18.09 -21.96
CA LEU A 286 -0.19 17.94 -21.73
C LEU A 286 -1.04 18.78 -22.66
N HIS A 287 -0.55 19.97 -23.03
CA HIS A 287 -1.23 20.83 -23.99
C HIS A 287 -1.01 20.39 -25.44
N GLY A 288 -0.15 19.38 -25.67
CA GLY A 288 0.07 18.78 -26.98
C GLY A 288 0.63 19.78 -27.97
N ASN A 289 1.52 20.69 -27.53
CA ASN A 289 2.15 21.65 -28.42
C ASN A 289 2.95 20.88 -29.49
N ILE A 290 2.55 21.02 -30.75
CA ILE A 290 3.16 20.32 -31.89
C ILE A 290 4.16 21.26 -32.58
N ASP A 291 5.44 20.90 -32.56
CA ASP A 291 6.47 21.52 -33.40
C ASP A 291 7.09 20.45 -34.32
N PRO A 292 6.65 20.35 -35.59
CA PRO A 292 7.17 19.36 -36.52
C PRO A 292 8.69 19.48 -36.76
N MET A 293 9.24 20.68 -36.64
CA MET A 293 10.67 20.96 -36.88
C MET A 293 11.55 20.55 -35.68
N SER A 294 10.93 20.27 -34.53
CA SER A 294 11.64 19.80 -33.34
C SER A 294 11.89 18.28 -33.34
N SER A 295 11.19 17.53 -34.20
CA SER A 295 11.33 16.07 -34.32
C SER A 295 12.53 15.65 -35.17
N THR A 296 13.18 14.54 -34.83
CA THR A 296 14.43 14.04 -35.47
C THR A 296 14.19 13.26 -36.77
N GLY A 297 13.11 13.57 -37.51
CA GLY A 297 12.73 12.86 -38.72
C GLY A 297 13.68 13.04 -39.91
N GLU A 298 13.69 12.08 -40.83
CA GLU A 298 14.35 12.23 -42.14
C GLU A 298 13.49 13.04 -43.11
N ASP A 299 14.14 13.90 -43.89
CA ASP A 299 13.49 14.59 -45.00
C ASP A 299 13.13 13.59 -46.12
N ILE A 300 11.85 13.55 -46.47
CA ILE A 300 11.33 12.82 -47.64
C ILE A 300 10.95 13.86 -48.70
N TYR A 301 11.66 13.84 -49.82
CA TYR A 301 11.37 14.66 -50.98
C TYR A 301 10.29 13.96 -51.83
N PHE A 302 9.49 14.73 -52.57
CA PHE A 302 8.49 14.17 -53.47
C PHE A 302 8.68 14.73 -54.87
N ASP A 303 8.91 13.84 -55.84
CA ASP A 303 8.76 14.19 -57.25
C ASP A 303 7.30 14.03 -57.68
N HIS A 304 6.80 14.98 -58.45
CA HIS A 304 5.40 15.06 -58.90
C HIS A 304 4.36 14.79 -57.80
N GLN A 305 4.65 15.20 -56.55
CA GLN A 305 3.81 14.99 -55.34
C GLN A 305 3.50 13.53 -54.97
N THR A 306 4.04 12.55 -55.68
CA THR A 306 3.61 11.14 -55.56
C THR A 306 4.76 10.14 -55.44
N ILE A 307 5.97 10.54 -55.81
CA ILE A 307 7.14 9.67 -55.80
C ILE A 307 8.05 10.07 -54.63
N PRO A 308 8.09 9.31 -53.53
CA PRO A 308 8.96 9.62 -52.40
C PRO A 308 10.42 9.34 -52.74
N LEU A 309 11.30 10.29 -52.42
CA LEU A 309 12.73 10.25 -52.64
C LEU A 309 13.45 10.53 -51.32
N VAL A 310 14.39 9.66 -50.97
CA VAL A 310 15.15 9.71 -49.72
C VAL A 310 16.62 9.97 -50.03
N SER A 311 17.29 10.74 -49.17
CA SER A 311 18.69 11.18 -49.41
C SER A 311 19.71 10.04 -49.28
N LYS A 312 19.36 8.96 -48.58
CA LYS A 312 20.17 7.74 -48.43
C LYS A 312 19.29 6.53 -48.72
N TYR A 313 19.88 5.51 -49.35
CA TYR A 313 19.15 4.27 -49.65
C TYR A 313 18.76 3.55 -48.36
N LYS A 314 17.48 3.70 -47.98
CA LYS A 314 16.81 3.05 -46.85
C LYS A 314 15.43 2.60 -47.27
N GLY A 315 14.97 1.47 -46.75
CA GLY A 315 13.58 1.05 -46.95
C GLY A 315 12.62 1.94 -46.15
N LEU A 316 11.39 2.17 -46.64
CA LEU A 316 10.39 2.98 -45.92
C LEU A 316 10.11 2.48 -44.49
N THR A 317 10.18 1.16 -44.27
CA THR A 317 10.06 0.56 -42.93
C THR A 317 11.20 0.96 -42.00
N GLU A 318 12.43 0.99 -42.52
CA GLU A 318 13.60 1.43 -41.75
C GLU A 318 13.48 2.90 -41.36
N ILE A 319 13.02 3.75 -42.28
CA ILE A 319 12.78 5.17 -42.04
C ILE A 319 11.73 5.36 -40.94
N ALA A 320 10.61 4.65 -41.03
CA ALA A 320 9.54 4.73 -40.04
C ALA A 320 10.03 4.29 -38.64
N LEU A 321 10.76 3.18 -38.55
CA LEU A 321 11.31 2.68 -37.28
C LEU A 321 12.40 3.59 -36.72
N ALA A 322 13.30 4.10 -37.58
CA ALA A 322 14.34 5.04 -37.18
C ALA A 322 13.72 6.34 -36.64
N ASN A 323 12.63 6.82 -37.24
CA ASN A 323 11.91 7.99 -36.74
C ASN A 323 11.25 7.72 -35.37
N ILE A 324 10.66 6.55 -35.18
CA ILE A 324 10.10 6.17 -33.86
C ILE A 324 11.21 6.12 -32.80
N LEU A 325 12.31 5.41 -33.08
CA LEU A 325 13.45 5.28 -32.17
C LEU A 325 14.14 6.62 -31.88
N GLY A 326 14.30 7.47 -32.90
CA GLY A 326 14.94 8.78 -32.76
C GLY A 326 14.15 9.79 -31.92
N ASN A 327 12.84 9.56 -31.74
CA ASN A 327 11.98 10.38 -30.89
C ASN A 327 11.64 9.68 -29.55
N LEU A 328 12.14 8.47 -29.32
CA LEU A 328 12.06 7.79 -28.03
C LEU A 328 13.24 8.23 -27.15
N ASN A 329 12.95 8.96 -26.07
CA ASN A 329 13.94 9.38 -25.08
C ASN A 329 13.70 8.70 -23.71
N PRO A 330 13.93 7.39 -23.57
CA PRO A 330 13.72 6.69 -22.31
C PRO A 330 14.65 7.20 -21.19
N GLU A 331 15.87 7.64 -21.53
CA GLU A 331 16.82 8.22 -20.59
C GLU A 331 16.30 9.53 -20.00
N GLU A 332 15.67 10.37 -20.82
CA GLU A 332 15.04 11.62 -20.37
C GLU A 332 13.89 11.33 -19.39
N ALA A 333 13.05 10.34 -19.70
CA ALA A 333 11.99 9.91 -18.81
C ALA A 333 12.54 9.41 -17.47
N ILE A 334 13.61 8.59 -17.48
CA ILE A 334 14.27 8.14 -16.24
C ILE A 334 14.88 9.32 -15.47
N GLN A 335 15.48 10.28 -16.16
CA GLN A 335 16.07 11.47 -15.56
C GLN A 335 15.01 12.34 -14.87
N ASP A 336 13.78 12.39 -15.39
CA ASP A 336 12.68 13.12 -14.74
C ASP A 336 12.34 12.58 -13.36
N VAL A 337 12.39 11.26 -13.22
CA VAL A 337 12.22 10.59 -11.91
C VAL A 337 13.34 11.00 -10.96
N GLN A 338 14.58 11.02 -11.47
CA GLN A 338 15.73 11.44 -10.69
C GLN A 338 15.62 12.90 -10.23
N VAL A 339 15.17 13.81 -11.10
CA VAL A 339 14.90 15.22 -10.75
C VAL A 339 13.92 15.32 -9.58
N VAL A 340 12.86 14.50 -9.57
CA VAL A 340 11.89 14.50 -8.47
C VAL A 340 12.50 13.94 -7.18
N HIS A 341 13.26 12.84 -7.25
CA HIS A 341 13.92 12.29 -6.06
C HIS A 341 14.93 13.27 -5.46
N ASP A 342 15.72 13.94 -6.29
CA ASP A 342 16.69 14.95 -5.85
C ASP A 342 15.98 16.15 -5.23
N PHE A 343 14.87 16.59 -5.83
CA PHE A 343 14.02 17.63 -5.27
C PHE A 343 13.41 17.25 -3.92
N VAL A 344 12.88 16.04 -3.77
CA VAL A 344 12.32 15.57 -2.48
C VAL A 344 13.42 15.47 -1.43
N ARG A 345 14.59 14.91 -1.77
CA ARG A 345 15.75 14.86 -0.87
C ARG A 345 16.19 16.26 -0.45
N PHE A 346 16.15 17.21 -1.37
CA PHE A 346 16.41 18.62 -1.10
C PHE A 346 15.39 19.23 -0.14
N LEU A 347 14.09 19.01 -0.32
CA LEU A 347 13.08 19.49 0.64
C LEU A 347 13.31 18.92 2.04
N LEU A 348 13.57 17.61 2.13
CA LEU A 348 13.80 16.93 3.41
C LEU A 348 15.11 17.37 4.07
N SER A 349 16.12 17.80 3.31
CA SER A 349 17.37 18.33 3.88
C SER A 349 17.21 19.72 4.51
N ARG A 350 16.09 20.42 4.24
CA ARG A 350 15.72 21.68 4.88
C ARG A 350 14.98 21.52 6.21
N LEU A 351 14.67 20.28 6.59
CA LEU A 351 14.07 19.98 7.88
C LEU A 351 15.14 19.81 8.96
N HIS A 352 14.79 20.13 10.20
CA HIS A 352 15.59 19.75 11.36
C HIS A 352 15.82 18.24 11.39
N PRO A 353 17.02 17.75 11.79
CA PRO A 353 17.39 16.34 11.73
C PRO A 353 16.36 15.41 12.41
N ASP A 354 15.83 15.81 13.56
CA ASP A 354 14.87 15.02 14.34
C ASP A 354 13.56 14.83 13.57
N ILE A 355 13.04 15.90 12.98
CA ILE A 355 11.83 15.88 12.15
C ILE A 355 12.06 15.09 10.86
N ARG A 356 13.22 15.29 10.22
CA ARG A 356 13.59 14.57 9.00
C ARG A 356 13.57 13.05 9.22
N SER A 357 14.15 12.59 10.34
CA SER A 357 14.22 11.16 10.65
C SER A 357 12.84 10.51 10.78
N GLN A 358 11.86 11.23 11.34
CA GLN A 358 10.48 10.76 11.51
C GLN A 358 9.72 10.73 10.19
N ILE A 359 9.94 11.74 9.33
CA ILE A 359 9.18 11.90 8.08
C ILE A 359 9.65 10.95 6.99
N VAL A 360 10.95 10.71 6.87
CA VAL A 360 11.52 9.85 5.82
C VAL A 360 10.87 8.46 5.84
N GLY A 361 10.71 7.87 7.03
CA GLY A 361 10.09 6.54 7.16
C GLY A 361 8.63 6.49 6.71
N VAL A 362 7.90 7.60 6.82
CA VAL A 362 6.48 7.69 6.49
C VAL A 362 6.26 7.99 4.99
N PHE A 363 7.22 8.64 4.33
CA PHE A 363 7.15 8.94 2.90
C PHE A 363 7.06 7.68 2.02
N ASP A 364 7.76 6.61 2.42
CA ASP A 364 7.84 5.38 1.64
C ASP A 364 6.68 4.40 1.92
N GLU A 365 5.84 4.69 2.91
CA GLU A 365 4.68 3.86 3.24
C GLU A 365 3.57 4.03 2.19
N GLN A 366 2.96 2.93 1.74
CA GLN A 366 1.82 2.96 0.80
C GLN A 366 0.52 3.37 1.48
N GLN A 367 0.35 2.98 2.74
CA GLN A 367 -0.85 3.21 3.52
C GLN A 367 -0.45 3.78 4.86
N ILE A 368 -1.19 4.80 5.29
CA ILE A 368 -0.84 5.56 6.48
C ILE A 368 -2.12 5.84 7.27
N GLY A 369 -2.00 5.82 8.59
CA GLY A 369 -3.05 6.20 9.50
C GLY A 369 -3.09 7.72 9.70
N TYR A 370 -4.29 8.27 9.81
CA TYR A 370 -4.57 9.62 10.28
C TYR A 370 -5.47 9.56 11.51
N CYS A 371 -5.04 10.16 12.63
CA CYS A 371 -5.86 10.28 13.84
C CYS A 371 -6.63 11.62 13.80
N PRO A 372 -7.97 11.63 13.64
CA PRO A 372 -8.70 12.89 13.52
C PRO A 372 -8.69 13.76 14.77
N LYS A 373 -8.50 13.14 15.94
CA LYS A 373 -8.48 13.81 17.25
C LYS A 373 -7.18 14.57 17.47
N THR A 374 -6.04 13.91 17.24
CA THR A 374 -4.71 14.48 17.44
C THR A 374 -4.13 15.13 16.18
N LYS A 375 -4.78 14.93 15.02
CA LYS A 375 -4.33 15.36 13.69
C LYS A 375 -2.97 14.78 13.28
N MET A 376 -2.54 13.71 13.95
CA MET A 376 -1.29 12.99 13.71
C MET A 376 -1.41 12.00 12.55
N ILE A 377 -0.26 11.72 11.94
CA ILE A 377 -0.10 10.76 10.86
C ILE A 377 0.96 9.75 11.28
N GLY A 378 0.75 8.47 10.97
CA GLY A 378 1.72 7.43 11.30
C GLY A 378 1.46 6.12 10.59
N SER A 379 2.48 5.25 10.53
CA SER A 379 2.28 3.87 10.11
C SER A 379 1.58 3.10 11.23
N ILE A 380 0.38 2.58 10.94
CA ILE A 380 -0.50 1.93 11.92
C ILE A 380 -0.74 0.45 11.61
N LEU A 381 -0.13 -0.06 10.54
CA LEU A 381 -0.21 -1.45 10.12
C LEU A 381 1.19 -2.07 10.15
N PRO A 382 1.29 -3.38 10.42
CA PRO A 382 2.57 -4.07 10.37
C PRO A 382 3.09 -4.14 8.92
N LYS A 383 4.42 -4.13 8.77
CA LYS A 383 5.09 -4.21 7.46
C LYS A 383 5.07 -5.62 6.86
N ALA A 384 4.77 -6.63 7.67
CA ALA A 384 4.61 -8.01 7.22
C ALA A 384 3.41 -8.61 7.95
N TYR A 385 2.63 -9.40 7.25
CA TYR A 385 1.54 -10.16 7.85
C TYR A 385 1.92 -11.63 7.88
N CYS A 386 1.77 -12.23 9.05
CA CYS A 386 1.82 -13.67 9.22
C CYS A 386 0.46 -14.13 9.73
N ASP A 387 -0.09 -15.16 9.10
CA ASP A 387 -1.31 -15.80 9.57
C ASP A 387 -1.23 -17.32 9.45
N LEU A 388 -1.99 -18.01 10.30
CA LEU A 388 -2.20 -19.45 10.25
C LEU A 388 -3.47 -19.71 9.44
N ILE A 389 -3.33 -20.41 8.31
CA ILE A 389 -4.50 -20.91 7.58
C ILE A 389 -4.79 -22.32 8.08
N PRO A 390 -6.00 -22.59 8.61
CA PRO A 390 -6.41 -23.95 8.85
C PRO A 390 -6.62 -24.63 7.50
N ASN A 391 -5.77 -25.61 7.14
CA ASN A 391 -6.16 -26.55 6.09
C ASN A 391 -7.26 -27.45 6.64
N HIS A 392 -8.25 -27.79 5.81
CA HIS A 392 -9.30 -28.78 6.09
C HIS A 392 -8.76 -30.17 6.53
N SER A 393 -7.45 -30.41 6.42
CA SER A 393 -6.72 -31.61 6.85
C SER A 393 -6.01 -31.49 8.21
N GLY A 394 -6.14 -30.38 8.94
CA GLY A 394 -5.55 -30.21 10.28
C GLY A 394 -4.03 -29.93 10.30
N LEU A 395 -3.41 -29.67 9.14
CA LEU A 395 -2.05 -29.13 9.05
C LEU A 395 -2.10 -27.60 8.98
N ARG A 396 -1.42 -26.94 9.92
CA ARG A 396 -1.29 -25.47 9.94
C ARG A 396 -0.20 -25.05 8.96
N GLY A 397 -0.58 -24.48 7.82
CA GLY A 397 0.35 -23.76 6.93
C GLY A 397 0.40 -22.29 7.34
N GLY A 398 1.59 -21.73 7.47
CA GLY A 398 1.77 -20.28 7.64
C GLY A 398 1.89 -19.60 6.28
N ILE A 399 1.19 -18.50 6.06
CA ILE A 399 1.44 -17.63 4.91
C ILE A 399 2.18 -16.39 5.40
N TRP A 400 3.28 -16.07 4.71
CA TRP A 400 4.00 -14.82 4.84
C TRP A 400 3.58 -13.91 3.70
N ILE A 401 2.87 -12.84 4.03
CA ILE A 401 2.52 -11.80 3.06
C ILE A 401 3.42 -10.60 3.33
N LYS A 402 4.35 -10.34 2.40
CA LYS A 402 5.02 -9.06 2.30
C LYS A 402 4.17 -8.17 1.38
N PRO A 403 3.58 -7.07 1.88
CA PRO A 403 2.84 -6.11 1.06
C PRO A 403 3.72 -5.41 0.02
#